data_AF-A0A843WWI3-F1
#
_entry.id   AF-A0A843WWI3-F1
#
_cell.length_a   1.000
_cell.length_b   1.000
_cell.length_c   1.000
_cell.angle_alpha   90.00
_cell.angle_beta   90.00
_cell.angle_gamma   90.00
#
_symmetry.space_group_name_H-M   'P 1'
#
loop_
_entity.id
_entity.type
_entity.pdbx_description
1 polymer ?
#
loop_
_entity_poly.entity_id
_entity_poly.type
_entity_poly.pdbx_seq_one_letter_code
_entity_poly.pdbx_strand_id
1 'polypeptide(L)'
;MWEVRDKAMKTTGNRDPMAWVDYDPVWLRREYWESLCERWAAGSWQQRSQAAIRNRATQLEKNVHTSGSVSYATHSQKLHHDLERSPTFRELFDRTHKWKGTDDYVTESARTIAETYDRTMAERYTEGTPQPYLDAAAWVEAAGVPRKGRVYGFGDNLDTHRVLSSYASSIAPPAHASSSSAPPVSGV
;
A
#
# COMPACT_ATOMS: atom_id res chain seq x y z
N MET A 1 -2.26 -29.55 -3.23
CA MET A 1 -3.62 -29.33 -3.78
C MET A 1 -3.58 -28.59 -5.12
N TRP A 2 -2.83 -27.50 -5.27
CA TRP A 2 -2.69 -26.81 -6.57
C TRP A 2 -2.09 -27.71 -7.65
N GLU A 3 -1.05 -28.49 -7.32
CA GLU A 3 -0.33 -29.39 -8.25
C GLU A 3 -1.24 -30.47 -8.83
N VAL A 4 -2.10 -31.03 -7.99
CA VAL A 4 -3.06 -32.09 -8.36
C VAL A 4 -4.06 -31.54 -9.37
N ARG A 5 -4.60 -30.35 -9.10
CA ARG A 5 -5.50 -29.65 -10.01
C ARG A 5 -4.81 -29.25 -11.31
N ASP A 6 -3.58 -28.73 -11.25
CA ASP A 6 -2.79 -28.35 -12.42
C ASP A 6 -2.51 -29.56 -13.32
N LYS A 7 -2.13 -30.69 -12.74
CA LYS A 7 -1.98 -31.97 -13.44
C LYS A 7 -3.30 -32.41 -14.08
N ALA A 8 -4.40 -32.42 -13.34
CA ALA A 8 -5.72 -32.79 -13.86
C ALA A 8 -6.16 -31.90 -15.03
N MET A 9 -5.95 -30.58 -14.93
CA MET A 9 -6.23 -29.64 -16.03
C MET A 9 -5.39 -29.93 -17.27
N LYS A 10 -4.09 -30.22 -17.11
CA LYS A 10 -3.19 -30.54 -18.22
C LYS A 10 -3.53 -31.88 -18.87
N THR A 11 -3.90 -32.88 -18.07
CA THR A 11 -4.23 -34.23 -18.58
C THR A 11 -5.59 -34.26 -19.27
N THR A 12 -6.60 -33.60 -18.71
CA THR A 12 -7.97 -33.62 -19.27
C THR A 12 -8.17 -32.58 -20.38
N GLY A 13 -7.36 -31.53 -20.43
CA GLY A 13 -7.60 -30.35 -21.25
C GLY A 13 -8.85 -29.56 -20.83
N ASN A 14 -9.52 -29.95 -19.74
CA ASN A 14 -10.78 -29.37 -19.29
C ASN A 14 -10.58 -28.54 -18.02
N ARG A 15 -11.16 -27.34 -18.02
CA ARG A 15 -11.14 -26.43 -16.87
C ARG A 15 -12.34 -26.60 -15.93
N ASP A 16 -13.29 -27.45 -16.29
CA ASP A 16 -14.40 -27.85 -15.42
C ASP A 16 -13.89 -28.72 -14.27
N PRO A 17 -14.08 -28.30 -13.00
CA PRO A 17 -13.68 -29.09 -11.85
C PRO A 17 -14.30 -30.49 -11.77
N MET A 18 -15.47 -30.71 -12.37
CA MET A 18 -16.08 -32.05 -12.41
C MET A 18 -15.26 -33.05 -13.25
N ALA A 19 -14.49 -32.58 -14.22
CA ALA A 19 -13.59 -33.42 -15.00
C ALA A 19 -12.36 -33.89 -14.21
N TRP A 20 -12.14 -33.38 -12.99
CA TRP A 20 -10.97 -33.71 -12.17
C TRP A 20 -11.24 -34.75 -11.08
N VAL A 21 -12.47 -35.27 -10.98
CA VAL A 21 -12.89 -36.19 -9.91
C VAL A 21 -12.00 -37.43 -9.82
N ASP A 22 -11.54 -37.99 -10.95
CA ASP A 22 -10.68 -39.18 -10.97
C ASP A 22 -9.17 -38.89 -10.81
N TYR A 23 -8.83 -37.65 -10.44
CA TYR A 23 -7.46 -37.19 -10.22
C TYR A 23 -7.21 -36.87 -8.75
N ASP A 24 -7.78 -37.66 -7.84
CA ASP A 24 -7.63 -37.43 -6.41
C ASP A 24 -6.17 -37.59 -5.94
N PRO A 25 -5.71 -36.78 -4.98
CA PRO A 25 -4.40 -36.98 -4.38
C PRO A 25 -4.39 -38.24 -3.50
N VAL A 26 -3.31 -39.03 -3.55
CA VAL A 26 -3.12 -40.23 -2.71
C VAL A 26 -3.32 -39.97 -1.21
N TRP A 27 -3.03 -38.75 -0.74
CA TRP A 27 -3.16 -38.35 0.66
C TRP A 27 -4.57 -37.85 1.05
N LEU A 28 -5.50 -37.71 0.11
CA LEU A 28 -6.85 -37.20 0.35
C LEU A 28 -7.87 -38.27 -0.06
N ARG A 29 -8.79 -38.60 0.85
CA ARG A 29 -9.87 -39.55 0.52
C ARG A 29 -10.70 -39.03 -0.65
N ARG A 30 -11.02 -39.93 -1.58
CA ARG A 30 -11.80 -39.65 -2.79
C ARG A 30 -13.09 -38.86 -2.51
N GLU A 31 -13.85 -39.23 -1.49
CA GLU A 31 -15.09 -38.56 -1.08
C GLU A 31 -14.91 -37.05 -0.81
N TYR A 32 -13.79 -36.66 -0.18
CA TYR A 32 -13.47 -35.26 0.08
C TYR A 32 -13.00 -34.54 -1.18
N TRP A 33 -12.29 -35.23 -2.07
CA TRP A 33 -11.88 -34.67 -3.36
C TRP A 33 -13.09 -34.42 -4.27
N GLU A 34 -14.01 -35.38 -4.36
CA GLU A 34 -15.29 -35.24 -5.07
C GLU A 34 -16.08 -34.03 -4.55
N SER A 35 -16.23 -33.93 -3.22
CA SER A 35 -16.90 -32.78 -2.58
C SER A 35 -16.24 -31.43 -2.91
N LEU A 36 -14.91 -31.40 -3.06
CA LEU A 36 -14.19 -30.19 -3.47
C LEU A 36 -14.43 -29.86 -4.95
N CYS A 37 -14.41 -30.87 -5.82
CA CYS A 37 -14.69 -30.71 -7.25
C CYS A 37 -16.10 -30.16 -7.46
N GLU A 38 -17.11 -30.71 -6.79
CA GLU A 38 -18.49 -30.20 -6.81
C GLU A 38 -18.57 -28.75 -6.34
N ARG A 39 -17.91 -28.42 -5.23
CA ARG A 39 -17.88 -27.05 -4.69
C ARG A 39 -17.21 -26.06 -5.65
N TRP A 40 -16.14 -26.47 -6.33
CA TRP A 40 -15.47 -25.62 -7.31
C TRP A 40 -16.27 -25.48 -8.60
N ALA A 41 -17.01 -26.52 -9.00
CA ALA A 41 -17.90 -26.51 -10.16
C ALA A 41 -19.16 -25.66 -9.90
N ALA A 42 -19.58 -25.51 -8.65
CA ALA A 42 -20.74 -24.69 -8.29
C ALA A 42 -20.65 -23.26 -8.87
N GLY A 43 -21.71 -22.81 -9.54
CA GLY A 43 -21.73 -21.53 -10.24
C GLY A 43 -21.41 -20.32 -9.35
N SER A 44 -21.84 -20.35 -8.09
CA SER A 44 -21.51 -19.30 -7.10
C SER A 44 -20.00 -19.21 -6.82
N TRP A 45 -19.30 -20.35 -6.78
CA TRP A 45 -17.84 -20.38 -6.63
C TRP A 45 -17.13 -19.89 -7.89
N GLN A 46 -17.57 -20.35 -9.06
CA GLN A 46 -17.00 -19.89 -10.33
C GLN A 46 -17.13 -18.37 -10.50
N GLN A 47 -18.30 -17.81 -10.18
CA GLN A 47 -18.53 -16.36 -10.21
C GLN A 47 -17.57 -15.62 -9.26
N ARG A 48 -17.42 -16.08 -8.02
CA ARG A 48 -16.48 -15.52 -7.05
C ARG A 48 -15.04 -15.63 -7.54
N SER A 49 -14.65 -16.74 -8.15
CA SER A 49 -13.33 -16.97 -8.71
C SER A 49 -13.04 -16.02 -9.87
N GLN A 50 -13.97 -15.87 -10.81
CA GLN A 50 -13.85 -14.94 -11.93
C GLN A 50 -13.82 -13.48 -11.48
N ALA A 51 -14.64 -13.11 -10.50
CA ALA A 51 -14.58 -11.79 -9.89
C ALA A 51 -13.21 -11.55 -9.22
N ALA A 52 -12.66 -12.53 -8.52
CA ALA A 52 -11.33 -12.42 -7.93
C ALA A 52 -10.21 -12.28 -8.99
N ILE A 53 -10.30 -13.00 -10.11
CA ILE A 53 -9.38 -12.87 -11.24
C ILE A 53 -9.47 -11.46 -11.82
N ARG A 54 -10.68 -10.99 -12.13
CA ARG A 54 -10.92 -9.63 -12.62
C ARG A 54 -10.37 -8.58 -11.66
N ASN A 55 -10.69 -8.68 -10.37
CA ASN A 55 -10.20 -7.76 -9.35
C ASN A 55 -8.66 -7.72 -9.28
N ARG A 56 -7.98 -8.87 -9.44
CA ARG A 56 -6.51 -8.92 -9.49
C ARG A 56 -5.95 -8.31 -10.77
N ALA A 57 -6.65 -8.44 -11.89
CA ALA A 57 -6.27 -7.86 -13.18
C ALA A 57 -6.51 -6.34 -13.25
N THR A 58 -7.57 -5.85 -12.60
CA THR A 58 -7.91 -4.41 -12.55
C THR A 58 -7.13 -3.62 -11.50
N GLN A 59 -6.30 -4.28 -10.70
CA GLN A 59 -5.34 -3.61 -9.80
C GLN A 59 -4.15 -3.04 -10.59
N LEU A 60 -4.43 -2.19 -11.58
CA LEU A 60 -3.43 -1.25 -12.08
C LEU A 60 -3.01 -0.39 -10.90
N GLU A 61 -1.71 -0.38 -10.61
CA GLU A 61 -1.08 0.37 -9.52
C GLU A 61 -1.38 -0.16 -8.10
N LYS A 62 -0.95 -1.39 -7.84
CA LYS A 62 -0.82 -1.88 -6.46
C LYS A 62 0.22 -1.04 -5.70
N ASN A 63 0.00 -0.87 -4.38
CA ASN A 63 1.06 -0.54 -3.41
C ASN A 63 2.01 -1.75 -3.27
N VAL A 64 2.69 -2.12 -4.35
CA VAL A 64 3.66 -3.22 -4.34
C VAL A 64 4.89 -2.74 -3.60
N HIS A 65 5.31 -3.53 -2.64
CA HIS A 65 6.56 -3.35 -1.90
C HIS A 65 7.31 -4.68 -1.86
N THR A 66 8.62 -4.63 -1.73
CA THR A 66 9.54 -5.78 -1.71
C THR A 66 9.92 -6.21 -0.28
N SER A 67 9.29 -5.61 0.75
CA SER A 67 9.52 -5.91 2.19
C SER A 67 9.15 -7.35 2.60
N GLY A 68 8.31 -8.03 1.81
CA GLY A 68 7.81 -9.36 2.17
C GLY A 68 7.03 -9.37 3.48
N SER A 69 7.27 -10.36 4.34
CA SER A 69 6.64 -10.46 5.68
C SER A 69 7.35 -9.64 6.77
N VAL A 70 8.41 -8.90 6.42
CA VAL A 70 9.20 -8.11 7.37
C VAL A 70 8.56 -6.75 7.60
N SER A 71 8.43 -6.36 8.86
CA SER A 71 7.83 -5.08 9.24
C SER A 71 8.69 -3.88 8.84
N TYR A 72 8.05 -2.72 8.66
CA TYR A 72 8.71 -1.43 8.46
C TYR A 72 9.67 -1.08 9.61
N ALA A 73 9.30 -1.38 10.85
CA ALA A 73 10.15 -1.16 12.03
C ALA A 73 11.44 -1.99 11.97
N THR A 74 11.33 -3.26 11.55
CA THR A 74 12.50 -4.13 11.36
C THR A 74 13.38 -3.64 10.20
N HIS A 75 12.78 -3.18 9.10
CA HIS A 75 13.55 -2.55 8.02
C HIS A 75 14.27 -1.28 8.46
N SER A 76 13.62 -0.44 9.28
CA SER A 76 14.21 0.76 9.85
C SER A 76 15.39 0.45 10.76
N GLN A 77 15.28 -0.54 11.65
CA GLN A 77 16.38 -0.98 12.51
C GLN A 77 17.57 -1.52 11.71
N LYS A 78 17.32 -2.33 10.68
CA LYS A 78 18.38 -2.83 9.79
C LYS A 78 19.07 -1.67 9.07
N LEU A 79 18.29 -0.74 8.54
CA LEU A 79 18.82 0.42 7.83
C LEU A 79 19.59 1.36 8.77
N HIS A 80 19.16 1.50 10.02
CA HIS A 80 19.91 2.23 11.05
C HIS A 80 21.28 1.61 11.30
N HIS A 81 21.34 0.28 11.40
CA HIS A 81 22.61 -0.43 11.55
C HIS A 81 23.50 -0.27 10.31
N ASP A 82 22.92 -0.39 9.11
CA ASP A 82 23.66 -0.30 7.85
C ASP A 82 24.21 1.12 7.58
N LEU A 83 23.50 2.17 8.03
CA LEU A 83 23.89 3.58 7.83
C LEU A 83 24.64 4.19 9.03
N GLU A 84 24.71 3.48 10.16
CA GLU A 84 25.24 3.96 11.44
C GLU A 84 24.58 5.28 11.94
N ARG A 85 23.35 5.54 11.48
CA ARG A 85 22.52 6.69 11.88
C ARG A 85 21.04 6.38 11.75
N SER A 86 20.18 7.22 12.30
CA SER A 86 18.74 7.16 12.05
C SER A 86 18.44 7.30 10.55
N PRO A 87 17.72 6.34 9.95
CA PRO A 87 17.30 6.45 8.56
C PRO A 87 16.18 7.48 8.42
N THR A 88 16.12 8.13 7.26
CA THR A 88 14.99 8.98 6.88
C THR A 88 13.81 8.13 6.41
N PHE A 89 12.61 8.72 6.40
CA PHE A 89 11.44 8.05 5.84
C PHE A 89 11.61 7.70 4.35
N ARG A 90 12.25 8.59 3.58
CA ARG A 90 12.57 8.41 2.15
C ARG A 90 13.46 7.20 1.92
N GLU A 91 14.53 7.04 2.70
CA GLU A 91 15.43 5.88 2.61
C GLU A 91 14.73 4.57 2.99
N LEU A 92 13.83 4.62 3.98
CA LEU A 92 13.03 3.46 4.36
C LEU A 92 11.99 3.10 3.29
N PHE A 93 11.42 4.09 2.61
CA PHE A 93 10.55 3.87 1.46
C PHE A 93 11.33 3.24 0.31
N ASP A 94 12.49 3.78 -0.06
CA ASP A 94 13.37 3.22 -1.10
C ASP A 94 13.72 1.76 -0.80
N ARG A 95 14.09 1.48 0.45
CA ARG A 95 14.43 0.13 0.92
C ARG A 95 13.32 -0.89 0.69
N THR A 96 12.06 -0.44 0.67
CA THR A 96 10.88 -1.30 0.57
C THR A 96 10.16 -1.21 -0.78
N HIS A 97 10.48 -0.23 -1.63
CA HIS A 97 9.78 -0.01 -2.91
C HIS A 97 10.73 -0.01 -4.13
N LYS A 98 12.03 -0.26 -3.94
CA LYS A 98 12.99 -0.58 -5.01
C LYS A 98 13.26 -2.10 -5.08
N TRP A 99 13.67 -2.57 -6.26
CA TRP A 99 14.15 -3.94 -6.42
C TRP A 99 15.49 -4.13 -5.70
N LYS A 100 15.68 -5.28 -5.08
CA LYS A 100 16.93 -5.57 -4.38
C LYS A 100 18.09 -5.63 -5.38
N GLY A 101 19.12 -4.83 -5.15
CA GLY A 101 20.33 -4.81 -5.99
C GLY A 101 20.20 -3.95 -7.24
N THR A 102 19.10 -3.22 -7.41
CA THR A 102 18.96 -2.17 -8.42
C THR A 102 18.47 -0.89 -7.75
N ASP A 103 18.51 0.22 -8.47
CA ASP A 103 17.92 1.48 -8.02
C ASP A 103 16.50 1.72 -8.58
N ASP A 104 15.96 0.71 -9.29
CA ASP A 104 14.67 0.80 -9.95
C ASP A 104 13.51 0.55 -8.99
N TYR A 105 12.49 1.40 -9.11
CA TYR A 105 11.23 1.22 -8.40
C TYR A 105 10.42 0.04 -8.93
N VAL A 106 9.71 -0.61 -8.00
CA VAL A 106 8.86 -1.78 -8.29
C VAL A 106 7.61 -1.38 -9.10
N THR A 107 7.15 -0.14 -8.96
CA THR A 107 6.04 0.42 -9.73
C THR A 107 6.31 1.86 -10.12
N GLU A 108 5.68 2.30 -11.22
CA GLU A 108 5.75 3.70 -11.65
C GLU A 108 5.22 4.65 -10.58
N SER A 109 4.10 4.29 -9.92
CA SER A 109 3.55 5.11 -8.82
C SER A 109 4.56 5.32 -7.69
N ALA A 110 5.36 4.31 -7.33
CA ALA A 110 6.37 4.46 -6.29
C ALA A 110 7.48 5.45 -6.70
N ARG A 111 7.88 5.42 -7.98
CA ARG A 111 8.82 6.39 -8.57
C ARG A 111 8.24 7.80 -8.56
N THR A 112 7.05 7.99 -9.12
CA THR A 112 6.40 9.31 -9.21
C THR A 112 6.19 9.95 -7.83
N ILE A 113 5.76 9.15 -6.85
CA ILE A 113 5.60 9.61 -5.46
C ILE A 113 6.93 10.03 -4.88
N ALA A 114 8.00 9.29 -5.18
CA ALA A 114 9.33 9.61 -4.71
C ALA A 114 9.83 10.94 -5.22
N GLU A 115 9.86 11.09 -6.54
CA GLU A 115 10.37 12.27 -7.21
C GLU A 115 9.53 13.51 -6.84
N THR A 116 8.21 13.35 -6.71
CA THR A 116 7.34 14.45 -6.28
C THR A 116 7.62 14.85 -4.84
N TYR A 117 7.75 13.88 -3.93
CA TYR A 117 8.06 14.18 -2.52
C TYR A 117 9.43 14.86 -2.37
N ASP A 118 10.45 14.38 -3.07
CA ASP A 118 11.80 14.96 -3.02
C ASP A 118 11.81 16.40 -3.54
N ARG A 119 11.08 16.67 -4.63
CA ARG A 119 10.88 18.04 -5.13
C ARG A 119 10.18 18.92 -4.09
N THR A 120 9.05 18.47 -3.51
CA THR A 120 8.30 19.24 -2.52
C THR A 120 9.14 19.50 -1.26
N MET A 121 9.93 18.54 -0.81
CA MET A 121 10.83 18.71 0.33
C MET A 121 11.93 19.73 0.04
N ALA A 122 12.51 19.71 -1.16
CA ALA A 122 13.53 20.68 -1.56
C ALA A 122 12.98 22.12 -1.65
N GLU A 123 11.72 22.28 -2.07
CA GLU A 123 11.05 23.60 -2.12
C GLU A 123 10.69 24.13 -0.72
N ARG A 124 10.24 23.26 0.19
CA ARG A 124 9.80 23.65 1.55
C ARG A 124 10.94 23.83 2.53
N TYR A 125 12.02 23.08 2.38
CA TYR A 125 13.13 23.02 3.34
C TYR A 125 14.44 23.37 2.64
N THR A 126 14.67 24.68 2.47
CA THR A 126 15.93 25.24 1.97
C THR A 126 17.04 25.14 3.02
N GLU A 127 18.30 25.37 2.61
CA GLU A 127 19.47 25.30 3.47
C GLU A 127 19.27 26.06 4.81
N GLY A 128 19.48 25.34 5.91
CA GLY A 128 19.34 25.86 7.27
C GLY A 128 17.99 25.59 7.94
N THR A 129 16.99 25.11 7.21
CA THR A 129 15.70 24.71 7.80
C THR A 129 15.75 23.26 8.28
N PRO A 130 15.44 22.94 9.55
CA PRO A 130 15.38 21.57 10.03
C PRO A 130 14.31 20.77 9.27
N GLN A 131 14.71 19.69 8.60
CA GLN A 131 13.78 18.79 7.94
C GLN A 131 13.14 17.83 8.95
N PRO A 132 11.81 17.66 8.93
CA PRO A 132 11.15 16.64 9.74
C PRO A 132 11.50 15.24 9.22
N TYR A 133 11.35 14.22 10.08
CA TYR A 133 11.47 12.82 9.66
C TYR A 133 10.52 12.45 8.50
N LEU A 134 9.32 13.03 8.50
CA LEU A 134 8.30 12.91 7.46
C LEU A 134 7.45 14.19 7.44
N ASP A 135 7.37 14.88 6.31
CA ASP A 135 6.34 15.88 6.05
C ASP A 135 5.09 15.16 5.52
N ALA A 136 4.13 14.93 6.41
CA ALA A 136 2.88 14.26 6.11
C ALA A 136 2.09 14.93 4.97
N ALA A 137 2.11 16.27 4.91
CA ALA A 137 1.36 17.00 3.90
C ALA A 137 2.03 16.90 2.53
N ALA A 138 3.35 17.03 2.47
CA ALA A 138 4.12 16.81 1.24
C ALA A 138 3.95 15.38 0.72
N TRP A 139 3.91 14.40 1.63
CA TRP A 139 3.71 13.01 1.22
C TRP A 139 2.31 12.75 0.66
N VAL A 140 1.25 13.29 1.30
CA VAL A 140 -0.11 13.15 0.78
C VAL A 140 -0.28 13.86 -0.56
N GLU A 141 0.39 15.01 -0.75
CA GLU A 141 0.44 15.71 -2.03
C GLU A 141 1.06 14.84 -3.14
N ALA A 142 2.17 14.15 -2.83
CA ALA A 142 2.83 13.24 -3.76
C ALA A 142 2.06 11.92 -4.01
N ALA A 143 1.55 11.30 -2.94
CA ALA A 143 0.85 10.02 -2.95
C ALA A 143 -0.60 10.09 -3.45
N GLY A 144 -1.18 11.29 -3.49
CA GLY A 144 -2.56 11.52 -3.85
C GLY A 144 -3.56 11.27 -2.71
N VAL A 145 -4.83 11.55 -3.02
CA VAL A 145 -5.93 11.54 -2.03
C VAL A 145 -6.07 10.16 -1.40
N PRO A 146 -6.21 10.07 -0.06
CA PRO A 146 -6.36 8.81 0.63
C PRO A 146 -7.58 8.05 0.13
N ARG A 147 -7.38 6.80 -0.33
CA ARG A 147 -8.49 5.96 -0.79
C ARG A 147 -8.87 4.98 0.30
N LYS A 148 -10.12 5.03 0.76
CA LYS A 148 -10.63 4.23 1.88
C LYS A 148 -9.79 4.41 3.17
N GLY A 149 -9.34 5.64 3.44
CA GLY A 149 -8.54 5.97 4.62
C GLY A 149 -7.09 5.50 4.58
N ARG A 150 -6.55 5.16 3.40
CA ARG A 150 -5.17 4.69 3.22
C ARG A 150 -4.41 5.60 2.26
N VAL A 151 -3.16 5.88 2.59
CA VAL A 151 -2.21 6.64 1.76
C VAL A 151 -1.12 5.68 1.25
N TYR A 152 -0.64 5.88 0.02
CA TYR A 152 0.39 5.04 -0.57
C TYR A 152 1.68 5.05 0.28
N GLY A 153 2.32 3.90 0.42
CA GLY A 153 3.57 3.74 1.18
C GLY A 153 3.40 3.65 2.69
N PHE A 154 2.19 3.83 3.21
CA PHE A 154 1.88 3.63 4.63
C PHE A 154 1.15 2.31 4.86
N GLY A 155 1.65 1.51 5.81
CA GLY A 155 0.89 0.43 6.43
C GLY A 155 0.12 0.94 7.65
N ASP A 156 -0.64 0.06 8.31
CA ASP A 156 -1.44 0.40 9.50
C ASP A 156 -0.61 0.88 10.73
N ASN A 157 0.73 0.85 10.64
CA ASN A 157 1.65 1.14 11.75
C ASN A 157 2.06 2.63 11.87
N LEU A 158 1.91 3.42 10.81
CA LEU A 158 1.91 4.87 10.96
C LEU A 158 0.45 5.26 11.11
N ASP A 159 0.14 5.93 12.23
CA ASP A 159 -1.19 6.45 12.48
C ASP A 159 -1.58 7.37 11.32
N THR A 160 -2.30 6.79 10.36
CA THR A 160 -2.72 7.48 9.14
C THR A 160 -3.62 8.63 9.55
N HIS A 161 -4.30 8.55 10.70
CA HIS A 161 -5.08 9.63 11.26
C HIS A 161 -4.22 10.84 11.67
N ARG A 162 -3.00 10.65 12.21
CA ARG A 162 -2.06 11.77 12.48
C ARG A 162 -1.54 12.42 11.19
N VAL A 163 -1.20 11.61 10.19
CA VAL A 163 -0.74 12.10 8.87
C VAL A 163 -1.86 12.90 8.18
N LEU A 164 -3.08 12.37 8.18
CA LEU A 164 -4.25 13.02 7.57
C LEU A 164 -4.75 14.23 8.35
N SER A 165 -4.69 14.20 9.68
CA SER A 165 -5.03 15.36 10.52
C SER A 165 -4.07 16.52 10.28
N SER A 166 -2.77 16.25 10.15
CA SER A 166 -1.76 17.28 9.82
C SER A 166 -2.01 17.89 8.43
N TYR A 167 -2.36 17.07 7.44
CA TYR A 167 -2.70 17.53 6.09
C TYR A 167 -3.99 18.38 6.08
N ALA A 168 -5.06 17.93 6.75
CA ALA A 168 -6.30 18.69 6.85
C ALA A 168 -6.10 20.06 7.50
N SER A 169 -5.22 20.17 8.51
CA SER A 169 -4.83 21.44 9.12
C SER A 169 -4.03 22.35 8.19
N SER A 170 -3.23 21.81 7.26
CA SER A 170 -2.47 22.61 6.29
C SER A 170 -3.31 23.19 5.14
N ILE A 171 -4.49 22.63 4.88
CA ILE A 171 -5.40 23.09 3.82
C ILE A 171 -6.49 24.02 4.38
N ALA A 172 -6.69 24.04 5.70
CA ALA A 172 -7.63 24.96 6.33
C ALA A 172 -7.15 26.40 6.12
N PRO A 173 -7.99 27.31 5.58
CA PRO A 173 -7.62 28.71 5.44
C PRO A 173 -7.31 29.29 6.84
N PRO A 174 -6.32 30.20 6.97
CA PRO A 174 -6.02 30.81 8.26
C PRO A 174 -7.29 31.48 8.78
N ALA A 175 -7.71 31.11 9.99
CA ALA A 175 -8.79 31.80 10.67
C ALA A 175 -8.41 33.28 10.75
N HIS A 176 -9.16 34.14 10.06
CA HIS A 176 -9.02 35.58 10.18
C HIS A 176 -9.13 35.92 11.67
N ALA A 177 -8.00 36.31 12.26
CA ALA A 177 -7.98 36.92 13.57
C ALA A 177 -8.68 38.28 13.43
N SER A 178 -9.99 38.31 13.70
CA SER A 178 -10.75 39.54 13.83
C SER A 178 -10.21 40.29 15.05
N SER A 179 -9.27 41.20 14.81
CA SER A 179 -8.86 42.23 15.77
C SER A 179 -10.05 43.15 16.01
N SER A 180 -10.80 42.90 17.09
CA SER A 180 -11.79 43.84 17.59
C SER A 180 -11.06 44.98 18.33
N SER A 181 -10.85 46.10 17.64
CA SER A 181 -10.54 47.37 18.28
C SER A 181 -11.85 48.14 18.48
N ALA A 182 -12.35 48.20 19.71
CA ALA A 182 -13.44 49.10 20.09
C ALA A 182 -12.87 50.50 20.41
N PRO A 183 -13.49 51.61 19.96
CA PRO A 183 -13.07 52.96 20.34
C PRO A 183 -13.66 53.38 21.70
N PRO A 184 -13.03 54.35 22.40
CA PRO A 184 -13.51 54.82 23.70
C PRO A 184 -14.71 55.76 23.55
N VAL A 185 -15.69 55.59 24.43
CA VAL A 185 -16.87 56.45 24.56
C VAL A 185 -16.52 57.63 25.47
N SER A 186 -16.56 58.86 24.95
CA SER A 186 -16.48 60.09 25.74
C SER A 186 -17.83 60.36 26.42
N GLY A 187 -17.79 60.52 27.75
CA GLY A 187 -18.92 61.01 28.53
C GLY A 187 -18.94 62.54 28.61
N VAL A 188 -20.15 63.10 28.58
CA VAL A 188 -20.51 64.40 29.16
C VAL A 188 -21.80 64.16 29.94
#